data_AF-A0A9E5GP06-F1
#
_entry.id   AF-A0A9E5GP06-F1
#
_cell.length_a   1.000
_cell.length_b   1.000
_cell.length_c   1.000
_cell.angle_alpha   90.00
_cell.angle_beta   90.00
_cell.angle_gamma   90.00
#
_symmetry.space_group_name_H-M   'P 1'
#
loop_
_entity.id
_entity.type
_entity.pdbx_description
1 polymer ?
#
loop_
_entity_poly.entity_id
_entity_poly.type
_entity_poly.pdbx_seq_one_letter_code
_entity_poly.pdbx_strand_id
1 'polypeptide(L)'
;MSLKNQAEVLFCVNADDIIENRQLSNENIPYKDYVNKMIRGIEAALGLRPHIVINKIDTTSMYDMILDFEKEFQRKNYRVWERYKIMGYPHNLKSVLSEDGYGNDDHIPLTKNLILVT
;
A
#
# COMPACT_ATOMS: atom_id res chain seq x y z
N MET A 1 -18.76 12.93 -17.65
CA MET A 1 -18.69 12.14 -16.40
C MET A 1 -17.26 12.19 -15.90
N SER A 2 -17.03 12.50 -14.63
CA SER A 2 -15.68 12.56 -14.06
C SER A 2 -15.34 11.24 -13.39
N LEU A 3 -14.14 10.71 -13.64
CA LEU A 3 -13.58 9.52 -12.99
C LEU A 3 -13.70 9.59 -11.46
N LYS A 4 -13.63 10.81 -10.93
CA LYS A 4 -13.68 11.13 -9.50
C LYS A 4 -14.87 10.52 -8.76
N ASN A 5 -16.01 10.35 -9.43
CA ASN A 5 -17.22 9.82 -8.80
C ASN A 5 -17.41 8.31 -9.00
N GLN A 6 -16.64 7.71 -9.90
CA GLN A 6 -16.83 6.34 -10.39
C GLN A 6 -15.75 5.37 -9.91
N ALA A 7 -14.59 5.87 -9.49
CA ALA A 7 -13.45 5.03 -9.12
C ALA A 7 -12.82 5.37 -7.77
N GLU A 8 -12.19 4.38 -7.15
CA GLU A 8 -11.27 4.51 -6.01
C GLU A 8 -9.88 3.99 -6.42
N VAL A 9 -8.82 4.49 -5.78
CA VAL A 9 -7.43 4.09 -6.08
C VAL A 9 -6.82 3.39 -4.87
N LEU A 10 -6.21 2.22 -5.08
CA LEU A 10 -5.30 1.57 -4.15
C LEU A 10 -3.87 1.78 -4.64
N PHE A 11 -3.04 2.42 -3.82
CA PHE A 11 -1.62 2.61 -4.06
C PHE A 11 -0.84 1.60 -3.21
N CYS A 12 -0.26 0.60 -3.85
CA CYS A 12 0.44 -0.50 -3.22
C CYS A 12 1.92 -0.15 -2.98
N VAL A 13 2.37 -0.38 -1.76
CA VAL A 13 3.76 -0.20 -1.33
C VAL A 13 4.28 -1.53 -0.79
N ASN A 14 5.54 -1.86 -1.05
CA ASN A 14 6.16 -3.07 -0.49
C ASN A 14 6.85 -2.72 0.84
N ALA A 15 6.58 -3.48 1.90
CA ALA A 15 7.23 -3.37 3.20
C ALA A 15 8.77 -3.45 3.09
N ASP A 16 9.30 -4.37 2.28
CA ASP A 16 10.74 -4.54 2.10
C ASP A 16 11.36 -3.28 1.45
N ASP A 17 10.67 -2.67 0.49
CA ASP A 17 11.17 -1.45 -0.18
C ASP A 17 11.20 -0.24 0.78
N ILE A 18 10.27 -0.18 1.76
CA ILE A 18 10.30 0.81 2.84
C ILE A 18 11.52 0.58 3.73
N ILE A 19 11.72 -0.67 4.17
CA ILE A 19 12.83 -1.08 5.05
C ILE A 19 14.20 -0.80 4.40
N GLU A 20 14.34 -1.15 3.12
CA GLU A 20 15.57 -0.97 2.36
C GLU A 20 15.78 0.47 1.87
N ASN A 21 14.78 1.35 2.07
CA ASN A 21 14.74 2.69 1.50
C ASN A 21 15.10 2.67 0.00
N ARG A 22 14.47 1.74 -0.73
CA ARG A 22 14.83 1.40 -2.10
C ARG A 22 14.87 2.63 -3.01
N GLN A 23 15.95 2.79 -3.76
CA GLN A 23 16.03 3.85 -4.76
C GLN A 23 15.21 3.46 -5.99
N LEU A 24 14.18 4.26 -6.29
CA LEU A 24 13.36 4.15 -7.48
C LEU A 24 13.63 5.38 -8.36
N SER A 25 14.09 5.14 -9.59
CA SER A 25 14.58 6.15 -10.55
C SER A 25 16.02 6.62 -10.33
N ASN A 26 16.51 7.48 -11.23
CA ASN A 26 17.82 8.12 -11.12
C ASN A 26 17.83 9.30 -10.13
N GLU A 27 16.69 9.60 -9.50
CA GLU A 27 16.58 10.64 -8.49
C GLU A 27 17.05 10.08 -7.13
N ASN A 28 18.06 10.72 -6.54
CA ASN A 28 18.61 10.33 -5.24
C ASN A 28 17.75 10.87 -4.09
N ILE A 29 16.52 10.36 -3.95
CA ILE A 29 15.58 10.72 -2.90
C ILE A 29 15.19 9.49 -2.07
N PRO A 30 14.86 9.64 -0.78
CA PRO A 30 14.30 8.56 0.02
C PRO A 30 13.05 7.94 -0.64
N TYR A 31 12.87 6.63 -0.48
CA TYR A 31 11.73 5.89 -1.04
C TYR A 31 10.40 6.51 -0.62
N LYS A 32 10.28 6.93 0.64
CA LYS A 32 9.09 7.64 1.14
C LYS A 32 8.78 8.94 0.39
N ASP A 33 9.80 9.68 -0.02
CA ASP A 33 9.62 10.96 -0.73
C ASP A 33 9.20 10.68 -2.18
N TYR A 34 9.76 9.62 -2.77
CA TYR A 34 9.32 9.11 -4.06
C TYR A 34 7.84 8.68 -4.04
N VAL A 35 7.41 7.92 -3.02
CA VAL A 35 5.99 7.53 -2.86
C VAL A 35 5.08 8.76 -2.71
N ASN A 36 5.48 9.75 -1.90
CA ASN A 36 4.75 11.01 -1.78
C ASN A 36 4.60 11.72 -3.14
N LYS A 37 5.66 11.74 -3.96
CA LYS A 37 5.65 12.33 -5.30
C LYS A 37 4.70 11.59 -6.23
N MET A 38 4.71 10.25 -6.24
CA MET A 38 3.80 9.44 -7.05
C MET A 38 2.32 9.67 -6.67
N ILE A 39 2.01 9.64 -5.38
CA ILE A 39 0.64 9.87 -4.88
C ILE A 39 0.15 11.26 -5.31
N ARG A 40 0.98 12.31 -5.17
CA ARG A 40 0.63 13.66 -5.65
C ARG A 40 0.39 13.70 -7.16
N GLY A 41 1.16 12.94 -7.94
CA GLY A 41 0.96 12.81 -9.38
C GLY A 41 -0.41 12.19 -9.71
N ILE A 42 -0.80 11.15 -8.98
CA ILE A 42 -2.12 10.50 -9.11
C ILE A 42 -3.24 11.48 -8.73
N GLU A 43 -3.11 12.17 -7.60
CA GLU A 43 -4.08 13.18 -7.16
C GLU A 43 -4.25 14.29 -8.19
N ALA A 44 -3.14 14.79 -8.77
CA ALA A 44 -3.17 15.83 -9.79
C ALA A 44 -3.79 15.36 -11.12
N ALA A 45 -3.49 14.13 -11.54
CA ALA A 45 -3.97 13.59 -12.82
C ALA A 45 -5.44 13.14 -12.76
N LEU A 46 -5.85 12.51 -11.66
CA LEU A 46 -7.18 11.87 -11.55
C LEU A 46 -8.14 12.64 -10.65
N GLY A 47 -7.66 13.58 -9.82
CA GLY A 47 -8.48 14.25 -8.81
C GLY A 47 -9.01 13.31 -7.72
N LEU A 48 -8.37 12.14 -7.57
CA LEU A 48 -8.73 11.05 -6.65
C LEU A 48 -7.65 10.91 -5.58
N ARG A 49 -8.07 10.74 -4.33
CA ARG A 49 -7.19 10.50 -3.20
C ARG A 49 -7.03 8.99 -2.96
N PRO A 50 -5.83 8.41 -3.11
CA PRO A 50 -5.64 6.97 -2.95
C PRO A 50 -5.76 6.49 -1.50
N HIS A 51 -6.19 5.24 -1.34
CA HIS A 51 -5.90 4.43 -0.16
C HIS A 51 -4.51 3.82 -0.34
N ILE A 52 -3.68 3.80 0.69
CA ILE A 52 -2.33 3.22 0.64
C ILE A 52 -2.41 1.82 1.22
N VAL A 53 -1.78 0.85 0.55
CA VAL A 53 -1.75 -0.55 0.99
C VAL A 53 -0.30 -0.99 1.12
N ILE A 54 0.15 -1.26 2.34
CA ILE A 54 1.50 -1.76 2.60
C ILE A 54 1.43 -3.29 2.57
N ASN A 55 2.05 -3.89 1.56
CA ASN A 55 2.03 -5.33 1.34
C ASN A 55 3.28 -6.01 1.89
N LYS A 56 3.12 -7.32 2.16
CA LYS A 56 4.19 -8.23 2.61
C LYS A 56 4.83 -7.85 3.94
N ILE A 57 4.04 -7.24 4.84
CA ILE A 57 4.51 -6.95 6.18
C ILE A 57 4.90 -8.26 6.88
N ASP A 58 6.12 -8.29 7.39
CA ASP A 58 6.61 -9.32 8.30
C ASP A 58 6.73 -8.69 9.70
N THR A 59 5.80 -9.02 10.59
CA THR A 59 5.74 -8.43 11.93
C THR A 59 6.93 -8.80 12.81
N THR A 60 7.75 -9.77 12.40
CA THR A 60 8.95 -10.18 13.13
C THR A 60 10.18 -9.34 12.79
N SER A 61 10.15 -8.57 11.69
CA SER A 61 11.33 -7.94 11.10
C SER A 61 11.11 -6.45 10.84
N MET A 62 11.81 -5.60 11.62
CA MET A 62 11.91 -4.15 11.38
C MET A 62 10.57 -3.41 11.24
N TYR A 63 9.53 -3.91 11.92
CA TYR A 63 8.16 -3.38 11.85
C TYR A 63 8.06 -1.89 12.25
N ASP A 64 8.93 -1.40 13.14
CA ASP A 64 8.96 0.02 13.54
C ASP A 64 9.16 0.98 12.36
N MET A 65 9.96 0.59 11.35
CA MET A 65 10.17 1.43 10.16
C MET A 65 8.93 1.49 9.26
N ILE A 66 8.17 0.39 9.20
CA ILE A 66 6.90 0.32 8.47
C ILE A 66 5.86 1.19 9.19
N LEU A 67 5.80 1.09 10.51
CA LEU A 67 4.89 1.88 11.35
C LEU A 67 5.19 3.39 11.26
N ASP A 68 6.46 3.78 11.19
CA ASP A 68 6.84 5.18 11.00
C ASP A 68 6.40 5.72 9.63
N PHE A 69 6.54 4.91 8.57
CA PHE A 69 6.03 5.23 7.24
C PHE A 69 4.50 5.38 7.25
N GLU A 70 3.79 4.42 7.83
CA GLU A 70 2.33 4.44 7.97
C GLU A 70 1.84 5.71 8.68
N LYS A 71 2.41 6.02 9.86
CA LYS A 71 2.09 7.20 10.65
C LYS A 71 2.29 8.50 9.87
N GLU A 72 3.31 8.57 9.02
CA GLU A 72 3.55 9.77 8.20
C GLU A 72 2.37 10.03 7.24
N PHE A 73 1.88 9.00 6.56
CA PHE A 73 0.75 9.11 5.64
C PHE A 73 -0.58 9.31 6.37
N GLN A 74 -0.77 8.67 7.53
CA GLN A 74 -1.93 8.91 8.39
C GLN A 74 -1.99 10.36 8.89
N ARG A 75 -0.86 10.96 9.30
CA ARG A 75 -0.79 12.40 9.66
C ARG A 75 -1.18 13.32 8.50
N LYS A 76 -0.94 12.88 7.26
CA LYS A 76 -1.37 13.56 6.04
C LYS A 76 -2.83 13.27 5.69
N ASN A 77 -3.57 12.53 6.53
CA ASN A 77 -4.96 12.12 6.36
C ASN A 77 -5.18 11.16 5.17
N TYR A 78 -4.23 10.25 4.92
CA TYR A 78 -4.45 9.09 4.04
C TYR A 78 -4.94 7.90 4.87
N ARG A 79 -5.74 7.04 4.24
CA ARG A 79 -6.08 5.73 4.79
C ARG A 79 -4.99 4.75 4.40
N VAL A 80 -4.36 4.12 5.37
CA VAL A 80 -3.30 3.14 5.16
C VAL A 80 -3.81 1.79 5.67
N TRP A 81 -3.54 0.73 4.91
CA TRP A 81 -4.01 -0.63 5.18
C TRP A 81 -2.82 -1.58 5.15
N GLU A 82 -2.80 -2.54 6.06
CA GLU A 82 -1.74 -3.52 6.22
C GLU A 82 -2.12 -4.84 5.56
N ARG A 83 -1.16 -5.43 4.83
CA ARG A 83 -1.25 -6.78 4.30
C ARG A 83 0.02 -7.54 4.61
N TYR A 84 -0.14 -8.79 5.04
CA TYR A 84 0.93 -9.54 5.66
C TYR A 84 1.55 -10.55 4.70
N LYS A 85 2.78 -10.95 5.02
CA LYS A 85 3.51 -11.95 4.27
C LYS A 85 2.91 -13.34 4.51
N ILE A 86 2.35 -13.95 3.46
CA ILE A 86 1.78 -15.30 3.52
C ILE A 86 2.86 -16.35 3.21
N MET A 87 3.10 -17.25 4.16
CA MET A 87 4.10 -18.31 4.00
C MET A 87 3.70 -19.33 2.94
N GLY A 88 4.62 -19.61 2.01
CA GLY A 88 4.41 -20.56 0.92
C GLY A 88 3.59 -20.01 -0.25
N TYR A 89 3.28 -18.71 -0.28
CA TYR A 89 2.68 -18.05 -1.43
C TYR A 89 3.64 -18.08 -2.64
N PRO A 90 3.16 -18.33 -3.88
CA PRO A 90 1.76 -18.58 -4.26
C PRO A 90 1.35 -20.06 -4.24
N HIS A 91 2.25 -20.99 -3.87
CA HIS A 91 2.07 -22.42 -4.13
C HIS A 91 1.18 -23.16 -3.11
N ASN A 92 1.11 -22.69 -1.86
CA ASN A 92 0.32 -23.36 -0.82
C ASN A 92 -1.08 -22.74 -0.69
N LEU A 93 -2.01 -23.18 -1.53
CA LEU A 93 -3.39 -22.63 -1.57
C LEU A 93 -4.12 -22.71 -0.21
N LYS A 94 -3.86 -23.74 0.61
CA LYS A 94 -4.47 -23.88 1.94
C LYS A 94 -4.03 -22.76 2.87
N SER A 95 -2.75 -22.39 2.84
CA SER A 95 -2.19 -21.26 3.58
C SER A 95 -2.73 -19.92 3.05
N VAL A 96 -2.87 -19.79 1.73
CA VAL A 96 -3.38 -18.54 1.12
C VAL A 96 -4.82 -18.24 1.53
N LEU A 97 -5.68 -19.26 1.58
CA LEU A 97 -7.11 -19.10 1.89
C LEU A 97 -7.44 -19.26 3.39
N SER A 98 -6.45 -19.33 4.28
CA SER A 98 -6.67 -19.45 5.73
C SER A 98 -6.77 -18.10 6.43
N GLU A 99 -7.13 -18.14 7.72
CA GLU A 99 -7.09 -16.98 8.63
C GLU A 99 -5.68 -16.36 8.68
N ASP A 100 -4.61 -17.17 8.70
CA ASP A 100 -3.22 -16.67 8.66
C ASP A 100 -2.76 -16.25 7.25
N GLY A 101 -3.63 -16.42 6.25
CA GLY A 101 -3.43 -16.02 4.86
C GLY A 101 -4.13 -14.71 4.55
N TYR A 102 -5.03 -14.71 3.57
CA TYR A 102 -5.86 -13.54 3.28
C TYR A 102 -6.80 -13.13 4.42
N GLY A 103 -7.08 -14.02 5.39
CA GLY A 103 -7.89 -13.65 6.56
C GLY A 103 -7.19 -12.67 7.52
N ASN A 104 -5.86 -12.59 7.46
CA ASN A 104 -5.06 -11.71 8.31
C ASN A 104 -4.91 -10.30 7.70
N ASP A 105 -5.14 -10.15 6.40
CA ASP A 105 -5.05 -8.86 5.71
C ASP A 105 -6.19 -7.93 6.13
N ASP A 106 -5.91 -6.63 6.17
CA ASP A 106 -6.95 -5.63 6.41
C ASP A 106 -8.05 -5.68 5.34
N HIS A 107 -9.31 -5.71 5.78
CA HIS A 107 -10.44 -5.48 4.89
C HIS A 107 -10.51 -4.01 4.50
N ILE A 108 -10.33 -3.71 3.21
CA ILE A 108 -10.40 -2.35 2.67
C ILE A 108 -11.85 -2.05 2.26
N PRO A 109 -12.58 -1.16 2.95
CA PRO A 109 -14.00 -0.91 2.72
C PRO A 109 -14.24 0.03 1.53
N LEU A 110 -13.95 -0.44 0.33
CA LEU A 110 -14.18 0.28 -0.92
C LEU A 110 -15.65 0.22 -1.32
N THR A 111 -16.13 1.29 -1.95
CA THR A 111 -17.56 1.48 -2.27
C THR A 111 -17.82 1.64 -3.76
N LYS A 112 -16.78 1.91 -4.55
CA LYS A 112 -16.88 2.10 -6.00
C LYS A 112 -16.68 0.77 -6.73
N ASN A 113 -17.39 0.62 -7.83
CA ASN A 113 -17.30 -0.59 -8.67
C ASN A 113 -16.00 -0.66 -9.49
N LEU A 114 -15.30 0.46 -9.65
CA LEU A 114 -14.02 0.54 -10.35
C LEU A 114 -12.91 0.85 -9.36
N ILE A 115 -12.01 -0.11 -9.15
CA ILE A 115 -10.83 0.07 -8.30
C ILE A 115 -9.59 0.05 -9.18
N LEU A 116 -8.82 1.14 -9.13
CA LEU A 116 -7.52 1.22 -9.81
C LEU A 116 -6.44 0.82 -8.81
N VAL A 117 -5.75 -0.29 -9.07
CA VAL A 117 -4.61 -0.73 -8.25
C VAL A 117 -3.32 -0.37 -8.96
N THR A 118 -2.43 0.34 -8.28
CA THR A 118 -1.15 0.81 -8.81
C THR A 118 -0.02 0.66 -7.82
#